data_AF-A0A4Q2SEF4-F1
#
_entry.id   AF-A0A4Q2SEF4-F1
#
_cell.length_a   1.000
_cell.length_b   1.000
_cell.length_c   1.000
_cell.angle_alpha   90.00
_cell.angle_beta   90.00
_cell.angle_gamma   90.00
#
_symmetry.space_group_name_H-M   'P 1'
#
loop_
_entity.id
_entity.type
_entity.pdbx_description
1 polymer ?
#
loop_
_entity_poly.entity_id
_entity_poly.type
_entity_poly.pdbx_seq_one_letter_code
_entity_poly.pdbx_strand_id
1 'polypeptide(L)'
;MHEAPVRIEALRLLGDSASLSATSRATGVARSTIRSWAASIGAGPTDCCRCLGASPSTGSPYAALLGFYLGDGGISTYRRHTTIRVSCDARLPGTITDVSRALRLVRPASVVSHIRAPGVIVVQSNWKHWPCLFPQHGPGRKHERAIVLEEWQREVVRAFPADFLRGLFHSDGCRVNNWATRVVSGEKKRYDYPRWQFVNASEDILGLCTWALDLVEVPWRRSGARVVSVSRKDAVARLDELIGVKE
;
A
#
# COMPACT_ATOMS: atom_id res chain seq x y z
N MET A 1 0.59 19.69 15.07
CA MET A 1 0.28 19.25 13.69
C MET A 1 -1.02 18.47 13.82
N HIS A 2 -2.14 18.94 13.26
CA HIS A 2 -3.43 18.24 13.41
C HIS A 2 -3.49 17.05 12.44
N GLU A 3 -4.12 15.96 12.87
CA GLU A 3 -4.30 14.77 12.05
C GLU A 3 -5.16 15.06 10.82
N ALA A 4 -4.92 14.33 9.72
CA ALA A 4 -5.63 14.51 8.46
C ALA A 4 -7.17 14.46 8.59
N PRO A 5 -7.78 13.59 9.44
CA PRO A 5 -9.24 13.55 9.62
C PRO A 5 -9.82 14.84 10.20
N VAL A 6 -9.13 15.46 11.17
CA VAL A 6 -9.56 16.69 11.84
C VAL A 6 -9.55 17.87 10.88
N ARG A 7 -8.58 17.89 9.95
CA ARG A 7 -8.52 18.91 8.89
C ARG A 7 -9.66 18.76 7.89
N ILE A 8 -9.98 17.53 7.49
CA ILE A 8 -11.07 17.25 6.52
C ILE A 8 -12.41 17.71 7.11
N GLU A 9 -12.70 17.33 8.36
CA GLU A 9 -13.95 17.72 9.01
C GLU A 9 -14.05 19.25 9.23
N ALA A 10 -12.95 19.90 9.62
CA ALA A 10 -12.93 21.35 9.76
C ALA A 10 -13.21 22.08 8.44
N LEU A 11 -12.67 21.60 7.32
CA LEU A 11 -12.90 22.20 6.01
C LEU A 11 -14.31 21.90 5.47
N ARG A 12 -14.86 20.71 5.72
CA ARG A 12 -16.24 20.35 5.39
C ARG A 12 -17.24 21.28 6.08
N LEU A 13 -17.10 21.45 7.40
CA LEU A 13 -17.94 22.36 8.19
C LEU A 13 -17.86 23.81 7.67
N LEU A 14 -16.67 24.25 7.26
CA LEU A 14 -16.48 25.59 6.69
C LEU A 14 -17.13 25.75 5.31
N GLY A 15 -17.17 24.69 4.51
CA GLY A 15 -17.85 24.65 3.20
C GLY A 15 -19.38 24.66 3.32
N ASP A 16 -19.93 24.06 4.37
CA ASP A 16 -21.38 24.03 4.67
C ASP A 16 -21.92 25.35 5.27
N SER A 17 -21.28 26.49 4.96
CA SER A 17 -21.62 27.85 5.43
C SER A 17 -21.38 28.12 6.93
N ALA A 18 -20.65 27.27 7.66
CA ALA A 18 -20.29 27.58 9.04
C ALA A 18 -19.21 28.66 9.13
N SER A 19 -19.30 29.55 10.12
CA SER A 19 -18.22 30.53 10.39
C SER A 19 -16.98 29.84 10.97
N LEU A 20 -15.79 30.42 10.78
CA LEU A 20 -14.53 29.97 11.40
C LEU A 20 -14.66 29.73 12.92
N SER A 21 -15.48 30.52 13.61
CA SER A 21 -15.74 30.40 15.04
C SER A 21 -16.58 29.16 15.38
N ALA A 22 -17.57 28.82 14.55
CA ALA A 22 -18.37 27.61 14.72
C ALA A 22 -17.54 26.35 14.45
N THR A 23 -16.78 26.33 13.35
CA THR A 23 -15.86 25.23 13.02
C THR A 23 -14.80 25.02 14.11
N SER A 24 -14.26 26.10 14.69
CA SER A 24 -13.28 26.01 15.78
C SER A 24 -13.86 25.36 17.04
N ARG A 25 -15.10 25.69 17.40
CA ARG A 25 -15.79 25.06 18.53
C ARG A 25 -16.11 23.59 18.28
N ALA A 26 -16.51 23.25 17.05
CA ALA A 26 -16.88 21.88 16.68
C ALA A 26 -15.67 20.94 16.60
N THR A 27 -14.52 21.44 16.14
CA THR A 27 -13.33 20.61 15.85
C THR A 27 -12.21 20.74 16.89
N GLY A 28 -12.31 21.70 17.82
CA GLY A 28 -11.25 22.05 18.76
C GLY A 28 -10.01 22.69 18.12
N VAL A 29 -10.03 22.95 16.81
CA VAL A 29 -8.91 23.53 16.08
C VAL A 29 -8.95 25.06 16.22
N ALA A 30 -7.78 25.67 16.45
CA ALA A 30 -7.66 27.13 16.54
C ALA A 30 -8.13 27.82 15.24
N ARG A 31 -8.86 28.94 15.39
CA ARG A 31 -9.38 29.74 14.26
C ARG A 31 -8.30 30.17 13.27
N SER A 32 -7.08 30.47 13.75
CA SER A 32 -5.93 30.81 12.91
C SER A 32 -5.48 29.64 12.03
N THR A 33 -5.50 28.43 12.55
CA THR A 33 -5.21 27.20 11.81
C THR A 33 -6.27 26.91 10.76
N ILE A 34 -7.56 27.02 11.10
CA ILE A 34 -8.67 26.84 10.15
C ILE A 34 -8.60 27.90 9.04
N ARG A 35 -8.31 29.17 9.40
CA ARG A 35 -8.12 30.25 8.43
C ARG A 35 -6.94 29.99 7.50
N SER A 36 -5.82 29.48 8.03
CA SER A 36 -4.67 29.08 7.22
C SER A 36 -5.03 27.95 6.25
N TRP A 37 -5.81 26.95 6.70
CA TRP A 37 -6.32 25.89 5.83
C TRP A 37 -7.27 26.43 4.76
N ALA A 38 -8.19 27.32 5.11
CA ALA A 38 -9.09 27.98 4.17
C ALA A 38 -8.33 28.85 3.15
N ALA A 39 -7.34 29.62 3.59
CA ALA A 39 -6.49 30.41 2.70
C ALA A 39 -5.66 29.52 1.77
N SER A 40 -5.27 28.32 2.23
CA SER A 40 -4.60 27.31 1.39
C SER A 40 -5.51 26.58 0.40
N ILE A 41 -6.84 26.75 0.48
CA ILE A 41 -7.77 26.33 -0.58
C ILE A 41 -7.62 27.24 -1.81
N GLY A 42 -7.09 28.45 -1.66
CA GLY A 42 -6.88 29.42 -2.75
C GLY A 42 -5.42 29.72 -3.13
N ALA A 43 -4.43 29.12 -2.46
CA ALA A 43 -3.00 29.36 -2.74
C ALA A 43 -2.36 28.15 -3.44
N GLY A 44 -2.57 28.07 -4.76
CA GLY A 44 -2.03 27.05 -5.66
C GLY A 44 -2.93 25.82 -5.80
N PRO A 45 -2.94 25.14 -6.97
CA PRO A 45 -3.81 23.97 -7.18
C PRO A 45 -3.49 22.93 -6.12
N THR A 46 -4.51 22.58 -5.34
CA THR A 46 -4.42 21.50 -4.35
C THR A 46 -4.42 20.18 -5.13
N ASP A 47 -3.26 19.76 -5.64
CA ASP A 47 -3.10 18.53 -6.42
C ASP A 47 -3.36 17.24 -5.59
N CYS A 48 -3.85 17.34 -4.35
CA CYS A 48 -4.16 16.19 -3.51
C CYS A 48 -5.67 15.98 -3.47
N CYS A 49 -6.14 14.94 -4.17
CA CYS A 49 -7.55 14.53 -4.16
C CYS A 49 -8.10 14.38 -2.73
N ARG A 50 -7.34 13.79 -1.80
CA ARG A 50 -7.77 13.56 -0.42
C ARG A 50 -7.97 14.85 0.36
N CYS A 51 -7.14 15.88 0.14
CA CYS A 51 -7.36 17.19 0.76
C CYS A 51 -8.57 17.93 0.18
N LEU A 52 -9.00 17.56 -1.03
CA LEU A 52 -10.22 18.03 -1.67
C LEU A 52 -11.44 17.15 -1.33
N GLY A 53 -11.31 16.16 -0.45
CA GLY A 53 -12.39 15.22 -0.09
C GLY A 53 -12.69 14.15 -1.15
N ALA A 54 -11.90 14.05 -2.22
CA ALA A 54 -12.07 13.09 -3.30
C ALA A 54 -11.18 11.85 -3.14
N SER A 55 -11.59 10.71 -3.67
CA SER A 55 -10.75 9.51 -3.77
C SER A 55 -9.76 9.61 -4.95
N PRO A 56 -8.63 8.89 -4.93
CA PRO A 56 -7.73 8.84 -6.08
C PRO A 56 -8.42 8.27 -7.31
N SER A 57 -8.33 8.96 -8.46
CA SER A 57 -8.78 8.44 -9.75
C SER A 57 -7.90 7.29 -10.28
N THR A 58 -6.78 7.04 -9.62
CA THR A 58 -5.76 6.03 -9.98
C THR A 58 -5.87 4.78 -9.11
N GLY A 59 -7.06 4.18 -9.08
CA GLY A 59 -7.39 3.04 -8.20
C GLY A 59 -6.43 1.86 -8.31
N SER A 60 -6.23 1.30 -9.51
CA SER A 60 -5.29 0.18 -9.74
C SER A 60 -3.83 0.51 -9.36
N PRO A 61 -3.21 1.61 -9.86
CA PRO A 61 -1.86 1.99 -9.43
C PRO A 61 -1.73 2.24 -7.93
N TYR A 62 -2.77 2.82 -7.31
CA TYR A 62 -2.81 3.04 -5.88
C TYR A 62 -2.89 1.72 -5.10
N ALA A 63 -3.72 0.77 -5.54
CA ALA A 63 -3.84 -0.55 -4.91
C ALA A 63 -2.48 -1.27 -4.88
N ALA A 64 -1.78 -1.30 -6.01
CA ALA A 64 -0.42 -1.86 -6.07
C ALA A 64 0.55 -1.12 -5.13
N LEU A 65 0.54 0.23 -5.16
CA LEU A 65 1.40 1.03 -4.28
C LEU A 65 1.07 0.82 -2.80
N LEU A 66 -0.20 0.58 -2.44
CA LEU A 66 -0.63 0.25 -1.09
C LEU A 66 -0.07 -1.09 -0.63
N GLY A 67 -0.09 -2.12 -1.50
CA GLY A 67 0.56 -3.39 -1.20
C GLY A 67 2.06 -3.22 -0.94
N PHE A 68 2.78 -2.53 -1.84
CA PHE A 68 4.20 -2.24 -1.65
C PHE A 68 4.47 -1.40 -0.39
N TYR A 69 3.60 -0.43 -0.10
CA TYR A 69 3.70 0.38 1.11
C TYR A 69 3.58 -0.46 2.38
N LEU A 70 2.63 -1.40 2.42
CA LEU A 70 2.37 -2.23 3.60
C LEU A 70 3.48 -3.25 3.86
N GLY A 71 4.09 -3.81 2.82
CA GLY A 71 5.26 -4.68 2.98
C GLY A 71 6.55 -3.91 3.24
N ASP A 72 7.34 -3.66 2.19
CA ASP A 72 8.68 -3.06 2.29
C ASP A 72 8.69 -1.52 2.28
N GLY A 73 7.53 -0.89 2.22
CA GLY A 73 7.43 0.56 2.15
C GLY A 73 7.45 1.29 3.50
N GLY A 74 7.66 2.60 3.43
CA GLY A 74 7.61 3.47 4.60
C GLY A 74 7.50 4.93 4.21
N ILE A 75 6.86 5.71 5.07
CA ILE A 75 6.80 7.17 4.93
C ILE A 75 7.64 7.79 6.05
N SER A 76 8.43 8.78 5.69
CA SER A 76 9.21 9.58 6.63
C SER A 76 8.96 11.05 6.40
N THR A 77 8.63 11.75 7.49
CA THR A 77 8.39 13.19 7.47
C THR A 77 9.59 13.90 8.08
N TYR A 78 10.25 14.71 7.25
CA TYR A 78 11.33 15.59 7.64
C TYR A 78 10.80 17.03 7.74
N ARG A 79 11.59 17.93 8.34
CA ARG A 79 11.18 19.32 8.56
C ARG A 79 10.71 20.06 7.30
N ARG A 80 11.21 19.67 6.11
CA ARG A 80 10.92 20.36 4.83
C ARG A 80 10.21 19.49 3.79
N HIS A 81 10.12 18.18 3.98
CA HIS A 81 9.54 17.28 2.98
C HIS A 81 9.07 15.97 3.62
N THR A 82 8.11 15.33 2.96
CA THR A 82 7.67 13.98 3.29
C THR A 82 7.99 13.06 2.13
N THR A 83 8.61 11.93 2.43
CA THR A 83 9.09 10.97 1.44
C THR A 83 8.40 9.64 1.67
N ILE A 84 7.84 9.07 0.60
CA ILE A 84 7.54 7.64 0.55
C ILE A 84 8.76 6.91 0.00
N ARG A 85 9.11 5.77 0.62
CA ARG A 85 10.19 4.88 0.20
C ARG A 85 9.67 3.45 0.13
N VAL A 86 10.16 2.69 -0.83
CA VAL A 86 9.98 1.24 -0.91
C VAL A 86 11.34 0.62 -1.21
N SER A 87 11.78 -0.26 -0.33
CA SER A 87 13.05 -0.99 -0.50
C SER A 87 12.80 -2.21 -1.38
N CYS A 88 13.57 -2.36 -2.45
CA CYS A 88 13.45 -3.50 -3.36
C CYS A 88 14.79 -4.26 -3.40
N ASP A 89 14.76 -5.58 -3.46
CA ASP A 89 15.97 -6.38 -3.73
C ASP A 89 16.55 -5.96 -5.10
N ALA A 90 17.84 -5.62 -5.12
CA ALA A 90 18.51 -5.17 -6.34
C ALA A 90 18.53 -6.24 -7.45
N ARG A 91 18.29 -7.51 -7.10
CA ARG A 91 18.19 -8.65 -8.03
C ARG A 91 16.81 -8.77 -8.68
N LEU A 92 15.83 -7.95 -8.28
CA LEU A 92 14.46 -7.97 -8.79
C LEU A 92 14.11 -6.67 -9.56
N PRO A 93 14.69 -6.47 -10.77
CA PRO A 93 14.45 -5.26 -11.57
C PRO A 93 12.99 -5.07 -11.98
N GLY A 94 12.21 -6.15 -12.11
CA GLY A 94 10.77 -6.07 -12.40
C GLY A 94 10.02 -5.37 -11.27
N THR A 95 10.29 -5.79 -10.03
CA THR A 95 9.73 -5.19 -8.81
C THR A 95 10.10 -3.70 -8.68
N ILE A 96 11.36 -3.33 -8.94
CA ILE A 96 11.80 -1.92 -8.93
C ILE A 96 11.04 -1.08 -9.96
N THR A 97 10.83 -1.64 -11.15
CA THR A 97 10.10 -0.99 -12.25
C THR A 97 8.63 -0.78 -11.88
N ASP A 98 8.00 -1.77 -11.26
CA ASP A 98 6.61 -1.70 -10.85
C ASP A 98 6.36 -0.64 -9.78
N VAL A 99 7.19 -0.61 -8.74
CA VAL A 99 7.11 0.42 -7.69
C VAL A 99 7.29 1.82 -8.30
N SER A 100 8.25 1.96 -9.22
CA SER A 100 8.50 3.23 -9.91
C SER A 100 7.31 3.67 -10.76
N ARG A 101 6.68 2.72 -11.46
CA ARG A 101 5.48 2.95 -12.27
C ARG A 101 4.30 3.35 -11.38
N ALA A 102 4.06 2.62 -10.29
CA ALA A 102 2.98 2.91 -9.37
C ALA A 102 3.10 4.31 -8.75
N LEU A 103 4.30 4.72 -8.31
CA LEU A 103 4.55 6.08 -7.81
C LEU A 103 4.28 7.16 -8.87
N ARG A 104 4.75 6.97 -10.10
CA ARG A 104 4.52 7.93 -11.20
C ARG A 104 3.04 8.03 -11.57
N LEU A 105 2.32 6.92 -11.60
CA LEU A 105 0.89 6.94 -11.94
C LEU A 105 0.05 7.54 -10.82
N VAL A 106 0.33 7.22 -9.56
CA VAL A 106 -0.38 7.82 -8.41
C VAL A 106 -0.09 9.32 -8.28
N ARG A 107 1.14 9.74 -8.59
CA ARG A 107 1.54 11.15 -8.56
C ARG A 107 2.47 11.51 -9.73
N PRO A 108 1.90 11.87 -10.89
CA PRO A 108 2.68 12.19 -12.11
C PRO A 108 3.61 13.39 -11.94
N ALA A 109 3.18 14.40 -11.16
CA ALA A 109 3.99 15.58 -10.88
C ALA A 109 5.15 15.34 -9.90
N SER A 110 5.30 14.13 -9.35
CA SER A 110 6.42 13.83 -8.43
C SER A 110 7.60 13.19 -9.15
N VAL A 111 8.80 13.59 -8.75
CA VAL A 111 10.02 12.93 -9.19
C VAL A 111 10.19 11.62 -8.42
N VAL A 112 10.33 10.52 -9.16
CA VAL A 112 10.72 9.23 -8.61
C VAL A 112 12.23 9.07 -8.74
N SER A 113 12.89 8.79 -7.62
CA SER A 113 14.34 8.59 -7.55
C SER A 113 14.69 7.19 -7.04
N HIS A 114 15.87 6.71 -7.43
CA HIS A 114 16.40 5.40 -7.04
C HIS A 114 17.69 5.60 -6.26
N ILE A 115 17.71 5.14 -5.01
CA ILE A 115 18.90 5.20 -4.15
C ILE A 115 19.46 3.79 -4.02
N ARG A 116 20.73 3.61 -4.37
CA ARG A 116 21.42 2.32 -4.27
C ARG A 116 22.00 2.13 -2.87
N ALA A 117 21.82 0.93 -2.33
CA ALA A 117 22.44 0.44 -1.10
C ALA A 117 22.90 -1.02 -1.32
N PRO A 118 23.75 -1.59 -0.46
CA PRO A 118 24.19 -2.99 -0.60
C PRO A 118 22.99 -3.96 -0.69
N GLY A 119 22.83 -4.60 -1.84
CA GLY A 119 21.75 -5.57 -2.12
C GLY A 119 20.35 -4.97 -2.31
N VAL A 120 20.18 -3.64 -2.21
CA VAL A 120 18.85 -3.00 -2.21
C VAL A 120 18.84 -1.76 -3.10
N ILE A 121 17.75 -1.57 -3.84
CA ILE A 121 17.42 -0.30 -4.49
C ILE A 121 16.18 0.28 -3.79
N VAL A 122 16.34 1.46 -3.20
CA VAL A 122 15.24 2.19 -2.57
C VAL A 122 14.62 3.12 -3.60
N VAL A 123 13.37 2.83 -3.97
CA VAL A 123 12.57 3.70 -4.83
C VAL A 123 11.84 4.70 -3.94
N GLN A 124 11.95 6.00 -4.23
CA GLN A 124 11.37 7.03 -3.38
C GLN A 124 10.80 8.21 -4.15
N SER A 125 9.81 8.87 -3.56
CA SER A 125 9.19 10.09 -4.08
C SER A 125 8.85 11.07 -2.97
N ASN A 126 9.02 12.37 -3.23
CA ASN A 126 8.77 13.43 -2.27
C ASN A 126 7.42 14.12 -2.53
N TRP A 127 6.54 14.09 -1.54
CA TRP A 127 5.29 14.83 -1.57
C TRP A 127 4.69 14.94 -0.16
N LYS A 128 4.33 16.16 0.26
CA LYS A 128 3.78 16.44 1.60
C LYS A 128 2.47 15.70 1.90
N HIS A 129 1.77 15.20 0.87
CA HIS A 129 0.48 14.52 1.02
C HIS A 129 0.55 12.99 0.90
N TRP A 130 1.74 12.39 0.87
CA TRP A 130 1.82 10.93 1.00
C TRP A 130 1.05 10.39 2.22
N PRO A 131 1.09 11.02 3.41
CA PRO A 131 0.27 10.58 4.56
C PRO A 131 -1.24 10.65 4.31
N CYS A 132 -1.71 11.53 3.42
CA CYS A 132 -3.14 11.60 3.07
C CYS A 132 -3.60 10.37 2.27
N LEU A 133 -2.69 9.76 1.50
CA LEU A 133 -2.95 8.53 0.75
C LEU A 133 -2.67 7.26 1.56
N PHE A 134 -1.89 7.37 2.64
CA PHE A 134 -1.50 6.26 3.50
C PHE A 134 -1.77 6.62 4.96
N PRO A 135 -3.06 6.68 5.36
CA PRO A 135 -3.44 7.04 6.73
C PRO A 135 -2.95 6.03 7.78
N GLN A 136 -2.48 4.86 7.35
CA GLN A 136 -1.76 3.87 8.17
C GLN A 136 -0.39 4.38 8.66
N HIS A 137 0.09 5.52 8.17
CA HIS A 137 1.31 6.15 8.67
C HIS A 137 1.10 6.74 10.07
N GLY A 138 1.96 6.35 11.01
CA GLY A 138 1.96 6.86 12.38
C GLY A 138 3.30 6.62 13.10
N PRO A 139 3.45 7.06 14.36
CA PRO A 139 4.65 6.82 15.15
C PRO A 139 4.87 5.34 15.44
N GLY A 140 6.12 4.93 15.70
CA GLY A 140 6.47 3.54 16.05
C GLY A 140 6.65 2.61 14.84
N ARG A 141 6.87 1.32 15.13
CA ARG A 141 7.11 0.30 14.09
C ARG A 141 5.80 -0.07 13.40
N LYS A 142 5.83 -0.30 12.08
CA LYS A 142 4.63 -0.58 11.28
C LYS A 142 3.74 -1.69 11.85
N HIS A 143 4.35 -2.79 12.30
CA HIS A 143 3.65 -3.96 12.79
C HIS A 143 3.13 -3.83 14.23
N GLU A 144 3.49 -2.77 14.96
CA GLU A 144 2.99 -2.49 16.31
C GLU A 144 1.81 -1.49 16.29
N ARG A 145 1.43 -0.99 15.10
CA ARG A 145 0.34 -0.03 14.90
C ARG A 145 -0.88 -0.75 14.34
N ALA A 146 -2.06 -0.22 14.61
CA ALA A 146 -3.26 -0.63 13.90
C ALA A 146 -3.15 -0.25 12.41
N ILE A 147 -3.35 -1.23 11.52
CA ILE A 147 -3.37 -1.04 10.07
C ILE A 147 -4.80 -1.26 9.58
N VAL A 148 -5.60 -0.20 9.65
CA VAL A 148 -7.00 -0.19 9.21
C VAL A 148 -7.12 0.60 7.92
N LEU A 149 -7.78 0.01 6.92
CA LEU A 149 -8.09 0.71 5.67
C LEU A 149 -9.30 1.64 5.87
N GLU A 150 -9.19 2.89 5.44
CA GLU A 150 -10.36 3.77 5.30
C GLU A 150 -11.33 3.20 4.25
N GLU A 151 -12.62 3.55 4.31
CA GLU A 151 -13.61 2.93 3.43
C GLU A 151 -13.28 3.10 1.94
N TRP A 152 -12.79 4.28 1.53
CA TRP A 152 -12.34 4.49 0.15
C TRP A 152 -11.15 3.60 -0.25
N GLN A 153 -10.25 3.27 0.69
CA GLN A 153 -9.16 2.32 0.42
C GLN A 153 -9.73 0.91 0.26
N ARG A 154 -10.74 0.54 1.06
CA ARG A 154 -11.42 -0.75 0.93
C ARG A 154 -12.15 -0.87 -0.40
N GLU A 155 -12.84 0.18 -0.84
CA GLU A 155 -13.47 0.24 -2.16
C GLU A 155 -12.43 0.05 -3.28
N VAL A 156 -11.28 0.72 -3.19
CA VAL A 156 -10.21 0.55 -4.18
C VAL A 156 -9.64 -0.86 -4.17
N VAL A 157 -9.40 -1.47 -3.00
CA VAL A 157 -8.91 -2.86 -2.93
C VAL A 157 -9.97 -3.85 -3.40
N ARG A 158 -11.27 -3.62 -3.14
CA ARG A 158 -12.37 -4.44 -3.71
C ARG A 158 -12.41 -4.36 -5.23
N ALA A 159 -12.16 -3.19 -5.80
CA ALA A 159 -12.14 -2.99 -7.25
C ALA A 159 -10.87 -3.54 -7.91
N PHE A 160 -9.73 -3.50 -7.21
CA PHE A 160 -8.41 -3.88 -7.73
C PHE A 160 -7.63 -4.81 -6.78
N PRO A 161 -8.20 -5.96 -6.39
CA PRO A 161 -7.58 -6.84 -5.39
C PRO A 161 -6.29 -7.48 -5.93
N ALA A 162 -6.23 -7.80 -7.22
CA ALA A 162 -5.04 -8.35 -7.86
C ALA A 162 -3.85 -7.39 -7.81
N ASP A 163 -4.08 -6.09 -8.08
CA ASP A 163 -3.03 -5.07 -7.98
C ASP A 163 -2.51 -4.95 -6.54
N PHE A 164 -3.41 -4.94 -5.56
CA PHE A 164 -3.04 -4.93 -4.14
C PHE A 164 -2.22 -6.15 -3.74
N LEU A 165 -2.65 -7.35 -4.15
CA LEU A 165 -1.92 -8.60 -3.94
C LEU A 165 -0.55 -8.59 -4.62
N ARG A 166 -0.45 -8.05 -5.84
CA ARG A 166 0.84 -7.88 -6.53
C ARG A 166 1.80 -7.07 -5.68
N GLY A 167 1.36 -5.93 -5.15
CA GLY A 167 2.19 -5.13 -4.25
C GLY A 167 2.68 -5.90 -3.01
N LEU A 168 1.80 -6.64 -2.34
CA LEU A 168 2.13 -7.42 -1.15
C LEU A 168 3.10 -8.58 -1.45
N PHE A 169 2.80 -9.40 -2.45
CA PHE A 169 3.62 -10.57 -2.78
C PHE A 169 4.95 -10.17 -3.45
N HIS A 170 4.98 -9.08 -4.21
CA HIS A 170 6.22 -8.61 -4.82
C HIS A 170 7.13 -7.88 -3.82
N SER A 171 6.64 -7.44 -2.66
CA SER A 171 7.50 -7.03 -1.54
C SER A 171 7.87 -8.21 -0.64
N ASP A 172 6.93 -8.71 0.17
CA ASP A 172 7.20 -9.65 1.28
C ASP A 172 6.82 -11.10 0.93
N GLY A 173 6.39 -11.33 -0.31
CA GLY A 173 6.10 -12.65 -0.83
C GLY A 173 7.34 -13.37 -1.36
N CYS A 174 7.33 -14.69 -1.28
CA CYS A 174 8.32 -15.55 -1.90
C CYS A 174 7.61 -16.65 -2.70
N ARG A 175 7.98 -16.77 -3.98
CA ARG A 175 7.54 -17.86 -4.85
C ARG A 175 8.64 -18.92 -4.90
N VAL A 176 8.33 -20.12 -4.44
CA VAL A 176 9.26 -21.25 -4.42
C VAL A 176 8.68 -22.43 -5.19
N ASN A 177 9.54 -23.17 -5.90
CA ASN A 177 9.18 -24.45 -6.50
C ASN A 177 9.80 -25.55 -5.65
N ASN A 178 9.01 -26.14 -4.75
CA ASN A 178 9.43 -27.37 -4.07
C ASN A 178 9.36 -28.53 -5.07
N TRP A 179 10.21 -29.53 -4.92
CA TRP A 179 10.15 -30.71 -5.78
C TRP A 179 10.30 -32.00 -4.97
N ALA A 180 9.65 -33.06 -5.44
CA ALA A 180 9.78 -34.39 -4.87
C ALA A 180 9.82 -35.43 -6.00
N THR A 181 10.45 -36.58 -5.77
CA THR A 181 10.44 -37.69 -6.72
C THR A 181 9.61 -38.84 -6.20
N ARG A 182 8.74 -39.40 -7.05
CA ARG A 182 7.94 -40.59 -6.75
C ARG A 182 8.16 -41.63 -7.84
N VAL A 183 8.29 -42.90 -7.45
CA VAL A 183 8.31 -44.01 -8.41
C VAL A 183 6.86 -44.32 -8.80
N VAL A 184 6.56 -44.27 -10.10
CA VAL A 184 5.26 -44.60 -10.67
C VAL A 184 5.51 -45.57 -11.81
N SER A 185 4.97 -46.79 -11.70
CA SER A 185 5.18 -47.87 -12.69
C SER A 185 6.65 -48.20 -12.96
N GLY A 186 7.49 -48.17 -11.91
CA GLY A 186 8.93 -48.46 -12.02
C GLY A 186 9.80 -47.27 -12.46
N GLU A 187 9.21 -46.17 -12.91
CA GLU A 187 9.95 -44.97 -13.32
C GLU A 187 9.96 -43.89 -12.23
N LYS A 188 11.13 -43.28 -11.99
CA LYS A 188 11.26 -42.15 -11.05
C LYS A 188 10.77 -40.86 -11.72
N LYS A 189 9.59 -40.37 -11.32
CA LYS A 189 9.02 -39.10 -11.80
C LYS A 189 9.27 -37.98 -10.80
N ARG A 190 9.72 -36.81 -11.28
CA ARG A 190 9.83 -35.56 -10.50
C ARG A 190 8.51 -34.79 -10.58
N TYR A 191 8.06 -34.29 -9.43
CA TYR A 191 6.87 -33.46 -9.28
C TYR A 191 7.29 -32.13 -8.67
N ASP A 192 6.98 -31.03 -9.37
CA ASP A 192 7.16 -29.68 -8.85
C ASP A 192 5.86 -29.17 -8.22
N TYR A 193 5.99 -28.60 -7.03
CA TYR A 193 4.94 -28.04 -6.20
C TYR A 193 5.24 -26.55 -6.00
N PRO A 194 4.78 -25.70 -6.94
CA PRO A 194 4.95 -24.26 -6.79
C PRO A 194 4.14 -23.80 -5.57
N ARG A 195 4.68 -22.81 -4.86
CA ARG A 195 4.07 -22.23 -3.67
C ARG A 195 4.41 -20.75 -3.60
N TRP A 196 3.42 -19.95 -3.26
CA TRP A 196 3.61 -18.62 -2.74
C TRP A 196 3.53 -18.62 -1.21
N GLN A 197 4.44 -17.89 -0.57
CA GLN A 197 4.37 -17.59 0.85
C GLN A 197 4.46 -16.09 1.05
N PHE A 198 3.54 -15.52 1.81
CA PHE A 198 3.58 -14.14 2.28
C PHE A 198 3.86 -14.14 3.78
N VAL A 199 4.90 -13.42 4.20
CA VAL A 199 5.34 -13.38 5.60
C VAL A 199 5.31 -11.96 6.11
N ASN A 200 4.55 -11.70 7.18
CA ASN A 200 4.53 -10.37 7.80
C ASN A 200 4.35 -10.48 9.31
N ALA A 201 4.84 -9.49 10.05
CA ALA A 201 4.72 -9.45 11.51
C ALA A 201 3.39 -8.84 12.00
N SER A 202 2.71 -8.07 11.15
CA SER A 202 1.43 -7.44 11.47
C SER A 202 0.27 -8.39 11.17
N GLU A 203 -0.55 -8.71 12.17
CA GLU A 203 -1.76 -9.52 11.96
C GLU A 203 -2.77 -8.76 11.08
N ASP A 204 -2.86 -7.44 11.19
CA ASP A 204 -3.71 -6.62 10.32
C ASP A 204 -3.31 -6.75 8.84
N ILE A 205 -2.01 -6.67 8.52
CA ILE A 205 -1.53 -6.83 7.14
C ILE A 205 -1.76 -8.27 6.63
N LEU A 206 -1.59 -9.27 7.50
CA LEU A 206 -1.92 -10.65 7.16
C LEU A 206 -3.42 -10.80 6.86
N GLY A 207 -4.28 -10.19 7.68
CA GLY A 207 -5.73 -10.17 7.48
C GLY A 207 -6.14 -9.46 6.18
N LEU A 208 -5.48 -8.35 5.83
CA LEU A 208 -5.70 -7.67 4.55
C LEU A 208 -5.25 -8.53 3.36
N CYS A 209 -4.13 -9.25 3.48
CA CYS A 209 -3.66 -10.18 2.46
C CYS A 209 -4.69 -11.31 2.24
N THR A 210 -5.15 -11.96 3.31
CA THR A 210 -6.12 -13.05 3.21
C THR A 210 -7.46 -12.59 2.69
N TRP A 211 -7.94 -11.42 3.13
CA TRP A 211 -9.15 -10.81 2.61
C TRP A 211 -9.05 -10.55 1.10
N ALA A 212 -7.93 -10.02 0.62
CA ALA A 212 -7.74 -9.79 -0.80
C ALA A 212 -7.61 -11.09 -1.60
N LEU A 213 -7.01 -12.15 -1.04
CA LEU A 213 -7.00 -13.49 -1.65
C LEU A 213 -8.40 -14.08 -1.76
N ASP A 214 -9.25 -13.87 -0.74
CA ASP A 214 -10.66 -14.31 -0.77
C ASP A 214 -11.45 -13.57 -1.86
N LEU A 215 -11.22 -12.27 -2.06
CA LEU A 215 -11.86 -11.48 -3.12
C LEU A 215 -11.57 -11.99 -4.54
N VAL A 216 -10.42 -12.62 -4.74
CA VAL A 216 -10.03 -13.22 -6.04
C VAL A 216 -10.17 -14.73 -6.07
N GLU A 217 -10.83 -15.30 -5.05
CA GLU A 217 -11.11 -16.73 -4.91
C GLU A 217 -9.85 -17.61 -5.00
N VAL A 218 -8.72 -17.13 -4.45
CA VAL A 218 -7.46 -17.90 -4.39
C VAL A 218 -7.36 -18.60 -3.03
N PRO A 219 -7.50 -19.94 -2.96
CA PRO A 219 -7.41 -20.66 -1.69
C PRO A 219 -6.04 -20.52 -1.03
N TRP A 220 -6.05 -20.16 0.25
CA TRP A 220 -4.86 -19.96 1.06
C TRP A 220 -4.95 -20.71 2.38
N ARG A 221 -3.82 -20.78 3.10
CA ARG A 221 -3.75 -21.37 4.45
C ARG A 221 -2.81 -20.56 5.33
N ARG A 222 -3.16 -20.37 6.61
CA ARG A 222 -2.17 -20.01 7.65
C ARG A 222 -1.26 -21.21 7.89
N SER A 223 -0.03 -21.14 7.38
CA SER A 223 0.99 -22.18 7.60
C SER A 223 1.90 -21.90 8.80
N GLY A 224 1.65 -20.79 9.49
CA GLY A 224 2.32 -20.39 10.72
C GLY A 224 1.77 -19.05 11.22
N ALA A 225 2.15 -18.64 12.42
CA ALA A 225 1.64 -17.41 13.05
C ALA A 225 1.86 -16.14 12.20
N ARG A 226 2.89 -16.12 11.36
CA ARG A 226 3.24 -14.97 10.51
C ARG A 226 3.18 -15.27 9.01
N VAL A 227 2.64 -16.43 8.62
CA VAL A 227 2.79 -16.95 7.25
C VAL A 227 1.43 -17.29 6.63
N VAL A 228 1.15 -16.70 5.47
CA VAL A 228 0.06 -17.10 4.58
C VAL A 228 0.67 -17.85 3.39
N SER A 229 0.18 -19.06 3.11
CA SER A 229 0.66 -19.88 2.00
C SER A 229 -0.45 -20.14 0.99
N VAL A 230 -0.13 -19.97 -0.30
CA VAL A 230 -0.91 -20.46 -1.44
C VAL A 230 -0.12 -21.60 -2.05
N SER A 231 -0.66 -22.81 -2.00
CA SER A 231 0.09 -24.05 -2.34
C SER A 231 -0.65 -25.05 -3.21
N ARG A 232 -1.95 -24.84 -3.46
CA ARG A 232 -2.68 -25.68 -4.42
C ARG A 232 -2.24 -25.25 -5.82
N LYS A 233 -1.99 -26.21 -6.71
CA LYS A 233 -1.37 -25.95 -8.02
C LYS A 233 -2.20 -24.97 -8.86
N ASP A 234 -3.50 -25.17 -8.88
CA ASP A 234 -4.50 -24.29 -9.49
C ASP A 234 -4.53 -22.90 -8.85
N ALA A 235 -4.51 -22.82 -7.52
CA ALA A 235 -4.48 -21.55 -6.79
C ALA A 235 -3.19 -20.74 -7.06
N VAL A 236 -2.05 -21.42 -7.16
CA VAL A 236 -0.76 -20.78 -7.49
C VAL A 236 -0.75 -20.30 -8.93
N ALA A 237 -1.23 -21.11 -9.88
CA ALA A 237 -1.37 -20.68 -11.28
C ALA A 237 -2.31 -19.47 -11.40
N ARG A 238 -3.44 -19.49 -10.69
CA ARG A 238 -4.37 -18.36 -10.65
C ARG A 238 -3.71 -17.11 -10.07
N LEU A 239 -2.96 -17.24 -8.99
CA LEU A 239 -2.24 -16.11 -8.41
C LEU A 239 -1.17 -15.59 -9.39
N ASP A 240 -0.38 -16.46 -10.01
CA ASP A 240 0.61 -16.07 -11.02
C ASP A 240 -0.01 -15.31 -12.21
N GLU A 241 -1.19 -15.71 -12.68
CA GLU A 241 -1.95 -14.97 -13.72
C GLU A 241 -2.36 -13.57 -13.27
N LEU A 242 -2.81 -13.44 -12.01
CA LEU A 242 -3.32 -12.19 -11.47
C LEU A 242 -2.21 -11.20 -11.15
N ILE A 243 -1.12 -11.67 -10.55
CA ILE A 243 -0.08 -10.81 -9.99
C ILE A 243 1.23 -10.88 -10.76
N GLY A 244 1.35 -11.73 -11.78
CA GLY A 244 2.59 -12.01 -12.48
C GLY A 244 3.58 -12.81 -11.65
N VAL A 245 4.71 -13.17 -12.26
CA VAL A 245 5.84 -13.77 -11.53
C VAL A 245 6.71 -12.64 -10.95
N LYS A 246 7.22 -12.84 -9.74
CA LYS A 246 8.15 -11.91 -9.09
C LYS A 246 9.52 -12.02 -9.75
N GLU A 247 9.87 -10.97 -10.48
CA GLU A 247 11.12 -10.76 -11.22
C GLU A 247 11.74 -9.40 -10.90
#